data_AF-A0A924R717-F1
#
_entry.id   AF-A0A924R717-F1
#
_cell.length_a   1.000
_cell.length_b   1.000
_cell.length_c   1.000
_cell.angle_alpha   90.00
_cell.angle_beta   90.00
_cell.angle_gamma   90.00
#
_symmetry.space_group_name_H-M   'P 1'
#
loop_
_entity.id
_entity.type
_entity.pdbx_description
1 polymer ?
#
loop_
_entity_poly.entity_id
_entity_poly.type
_entity_poly.pdbx_seq_one_letter_code
_entity_poly.pdbx_strand_id
1 'polypeptide(L)'
;MSTISLKISPMNVKKFKIKIINMNLIKQCSLLLLFFTVVSAKAQVGIGTTTPLARLHVIDSSVLFSATGDIPATAGNTPISGGGRRMMWYADKAAFRVGYVAFGDWDKDNVGNYSLATGYYTIASGDKSTALGYVTTASGFASTA
;
A
#
# COMPACT_ATOMS: atom_id res chain seq x y z
N MET A 1 22.88 -51.34 -3.17
CA MET A 1 23.12 -49.91 -3.41
C MET A 1 23.70 -49.75 -4.80
N SER A 2 22.93 -49.24 -5.77
CA SER A 2 23.43 -48.99 -7.13
C SER A 2 23.91 -47.54 -7.25
N THR A 3 25.22 -47.35 -7.40
CA THR A 3 25.84 -46.05 -7.61
C THR A 3 25.63 -45.61 -9.07
N ILE A 4 25.14 -44.39 -9.29
CA ILE A 4 25.00 -43.80 -10.63
C ILE A 4 26.28 -43.01 -10.94
N SER A 5 27.08 -43.49 -11.91
CA SER A 5 28.27 -42.79 -12.37
C SER A 5 27.95 -41.89 -13.57
N LEU A 6 28.14 -40.58 -13.41
CA LEU A 6 28.10 -39.62 -14.52
C LEU A 6 29.46 -39.60 -15.24
N LYS A 7 29.44 -39.90 -16.54
CA LYS A 7 30.61 -39.76 -17.41
C LYS A 7 30.50 -38.44 -18.19
N ILE A 8 31.29 -37.45 -17.79
CA ILE A 8 31.38 -36.15 -18.47
C ILE A 8 32.60 -36.21 -19.38
N SER A 9 32.40 -36.18 -20.68
CA SER A 9 33.48 -35.99 -21.65
C SER A 9 33.73 -34.49 -21.82
N PRO A 10 35.00 -34.04 -21.90
CA PRO A 10 35.28 -32.62 -22.04
C PRO A 10 34.84 -32.16 -23.44
N MET A 11 33.95 -31.16 -23.52
CA MET A 11 33.60 -30.59 -24.81
C MET A 11 33.50 -29.07 -24.80
N ASN A 12 34.22 -28.54 -25.78
CA ASN A 12 34.36 -27.17 -26.22
C ASN A 12 32.99 -26.54 -26.50
N VAL A 13 32.84 -25.29 -26.06
CA VAL A 13 31.60 -24.52 -26.02
C VAL A 13 31.06 -24.34 -27.44
N LYS A 14 30.09 -25.16 -27.88
CA LYS A 14 29.13 -24.74 -28.96
C LYS A 14 27.88 -25.59 -29.21
N LYS A 15 27.67 -26.78 -28.64
CA LYS A 15 26.35 -27.45 -28.71
C LYS A 15 26.07 -28.30 -27.48
N PHE A 16 25.13 -27.85 -26.64
CA PHE A 16 24.58 -28.64 -25.55
C PHE A 16 23.43 -29.51 -26.13
N LYS A 17 23.70 -30.79 -26.41
CA LYS A 17 22.65 -31.75 -26.80
C LYS A 17 22.17 -32.50 -25.57
N ILE A 18 20.99 -32.15 -25.06
CA ILE A 18 20.29 -32.93 -24.03
C ILE A 18 19.62 -34.12 -24.74
N LYS A 19 20.13 -35.32 -24.51
CA LYS A 19 19.46 -36.56 -24.95
C LYS A 19 18.36 -36.88 -23.95
N ILE A 20 17.10 -36.82 -24.38
CA ILE A 20 15.94 -37.15 -23.56
C ILE A 20 15.84 -38.67 -23.46
N ILE A 21 16.00 -39.23 -22.27
CA ILE A 21 16.02 -40.68 -22.04
C ILE A 21 14.68 -41.16 -21.44
N ASN A 22 13.83 -40.27 -20.93
CA ASN A 22 12.57 -40.66 -20.29
C ASN A 22 11.52 -39.53 -20.26
N MET A 23 10.33 -39.75 -20.83
CA MET A 23 9.21 -38.79 -20.84
C MET A 23 8.61 -38.53 -19.45
N ASN A 24 8.77 -39.44 -18.50
CA ASN A 24 8.31 -39.23 -17.12
C ASN A 24 9.17 -38.20 -16.36
N LEU A 25 10.44 -38.06 -16.75
CA LEU A 25 11.34 -37.08 -16.16
C LEU A 25 10.99 -35.65 -16.59
N ILE A 26 10.49 -35.46 -17.82
CA ILE A 26 10.01 -34.16 -18.30
C ILE A 26 8.74 -33.74 -17.54
N LYS A 27 7.79 -34.66 -17.33
CA LYS A 27 6.60 -34.39 -16.53
C LYS A 27 6.95 -34.05 -15.07
N GLN A 28 7.91 -34.75 -14.48
CA GLN A 28 8.42 -34.44 -13.14
C GLN A 28 9.17 -33.10 -13.10
N CYS A 29 10.02 -32.77 -14.09
CA CYS A 29 10.72 -31.50 -14.16
C CYS A 29 9.77 -30.32 -14.42
N SER A 30 8.76 -30.46 -15.28
CA SER A 30 7.75 -29.43 -15.52
C SER A 30 6.85 -29.20 -14.30
N LEU A 31 6.48 -30.27 -13.59
CA LEU A 31 5.71 -30.19 -12.34
C LEU A 31 6.54 -29.59 -11.19
N LEU A 32 7.84 -29.88 -11.14
CA LEU A 32 8.78 -29.30 -10.18
C LEU A 32 9.08 -27.80 -10.47
N LEU A 33 9.09 -27.39 -11.75
CA LEU A 33 9.25 -25.99 -12.15
C LEU A 33 8.02 -25.14 -11.80
N LEU A 34 6.82 -25.72 -11.90
CA LEU A 34 5.55 -25.10 -11.49
C LEU A 34 5.43 -24.93 -9.96
N PHE A 35 6.09 -25.77 -9.16
CA PHE A 35 6.13 -25.67 -7.69
C PHE A 35 7.22 -24.72 -7.17
N PHE A 36 8.26 -24.40 -7.96
CA PHE A 36 9.42 -23.62 -7.50
C PHE A 36 9.29 -22.10 -7.68
N THR A 37 8.20 -21.60 -8.27
CA THR A 37 7.98 -20.16 -8.46
C THR A 37 6.68 -19.68 -7.82
N VAL A 38 6.43 -20.05 -6.56
CA VAL A 38 5.55 -19.24 -5.72
C VAL A 38 6.43 -18.19 -5.05
N VAL A 39 6.90 -17.21 -5.83
CA VAL A 39 7.42 -15.99 -5.24
C VAL A 39 6.23 -15.35 -4.54
N SER A 40 6.32 -15.20 -3.22
CA SER A 40 5.37 -14.40 -2.45
C SER A 40 5.53 -12.94 -2.88
N ALA A 41 4.91 -12.60 -4.01
CA ALA A 41 4.79 -11.23 -4.44
C ALA A 41 3.80 -10.59 -3.47
N LYS A 42 4.29 -9.70 -2.59
CA LYS A 42 3.38 -8.78 -1.90
C LYS A 42 2.57 -8.07 -2.98
N ALA A 43 1.26 -8.00 -2.83
CA ALA A 43 0.43 -7.21 -3.75
C ALA A 43 0.92 -5.74 -3.69
N GLN A 44 1.53 -5.28 -4.77
CA GLN A 44 2.02 -3.92 -4.94
C GLN A 44 1.48 -3.36 -6.26
N VAL A 45 1.14 -2.08 -6.26
CA VAL A 45 0.66 -1.34 -7.43
C VAL A 45 1.72 -0.30 -7.78
N GLY A 46 2.39 -0.52 -8.91
CA GLY A 46 3.23 0.48 -9.56
C GLY A 46 2.42 1.19 -10.64
N ILE A 47 2.42 2.52 -10.64
CA ILE A 47 1.89 3.34 -11.74
C ILE A 47 3.09 4.09 -12.33
N GLY A 48 3.43 3.77 -13.59
CA GLY A 48 4.64 4.28 -14.25
C GLY A 48 5.92 3.48 -13.95
N THR A 49 5.88 2.43 -13.11
CA THR A 49 7.05 1.60 -12.77
C THR A 49 6.71 0.12 -12.62
N THR A 50 7.66 -0.77 -12.94
CA THR A 50 7.57 -2.23 -12.71
C THR A 50 8.27 -2.68 -11.43
N THR A 51 8.95 -1.78 -10.71
CA THR A 51 9.66 -2.05 -9.46
C THR A 51 9.15 -1.15 -8.31
N PRO A 52 7.92 -1.37 -7.80
CA PRO A 52 7.35 -0.55 -6.74
C PRO A 52 8.15 -0.64 -5.42
N LEU A 53 8.49 0.50 -4.81
CA LEU A 53 9.21 0.57 -3.53
C LEU A 53 8.26 0.51 -2.31
N ALA A 54 6.95 0.65 -2.54
CA ALA A 54 5.91 0.57 -1.53
C ALA A 54 4.69 -0.20 -2.08
N ARG A 55 3.64 -0.37 -1.28
CA ARG A 55 2.39 -1.01 -1.77
C ARG A 55 1.72 -0.23 -2.89
N LEU A 56 1.82 1.10 -2.85
CA LEU A 56 1.47 1.99 -3.94
C LEU A 56 2.70 2.84 -4.25
N HIS A 57 3.18 2.79 -5.50
CA HIS A 57 4.29 3.63 -5.97
C HIS A 57 3.89 4.26 -7.30
N VAL A 58 3.79 5.59 -7.35
CA VAL A 58 3.48 6.36 -8.56
C VAL A 58 4.71 7.19 -8.89
N ILE A 59 5.18 7.11 -10.14
CA ILE A 59 6.32 7.92 -10.62
C ILE A 59 5.91 8.77 -11.83
N ASP A 60 6.65 9.85 -12.05
CA ASP A 60 6.61 10.69 -13.25
C ASP A 60 5.23 11.23 -13.65
N SER A 61 4.32 11.41 -12.68
CA SER A 61 3.03 12.08 -12.86
C SER A 61 2.41 12.52 -11.52
N SER A 62 1.25 13.20 -11.58
CA SER A 62 0.47 13.60 -10.40
C SER A 62 -0.54 12.53 -9.98
N VAL A 63 -0.91 12.51 -8.70
CA VAL A 63 -2.04 11.71 -8.17
C VAL A 63 -3.18 12.65 -7.81
N LEU A 64 -4.36 12.42 -8.38
CA LEU A 64 -5.58 13.19 -8.09
C LEU A 64 -6.51 12.39 -7.18
N PHE A 65 -6.85 12.96 -6.02
CA PHE A 65 -7.95 12.51 -5.17
C PHE A 65 -9.06 13.55 -5.27
N SER A 66 -10.25 13.15 -5.73
CA SER A 66 -11.34 14.10 -5.99
C SER A 66 -12.70 13.55 -5.54
N ALA A 67 -13.59 14.50 -5.23
CA ALA A 67 -15.01 14.30 -5.05
C ALA A 67 -15.73 15.42 -5.81
N THR A 68 -16.92 15.15 -6.34
CA THR A 68 -17.69 16.10 -7.13
C THR A 68 -18.59 16.95 -6.23
N GLY A 69 -18.60 18.27 -6.41
CA GLY A 69 -19.49 19.18 -5.68
C GLY A 69 -19.00 19.55 -4.28
N ASP A 70 -19.90 20.12 -3.49
CA ASP A 70 -19.69 20.45 -2.07
C ASP A 70 -19.79 19.18 -1.19
N ILE A 71 -19.38 19.27 0.07
CA ILE A 71 -19.55 18.18 1.04
C ILE A 71 -21.03 17.82 1.22
N PRO A 72 -21.37 16.54 1.43
CA PRO A 72 -22.75 16.13 1.68
C PRO A 72 -23.28 16.72 2.99
N ALA A 73 -24.59 16.99 3.05
CA ALA A 73 -25.27 17.45 4.27
C ALA A 73 -25.07 16.48 5.46
N THR A 74 -24.98 15.18 5.15
CA THR A 74 -24.68 14.13 6.11
C THR A 74 -23.45 13.36 5.65
N ALA A 75 -22.31 13.59 6.29
CA ALA A 75 -21.10 12.82 6.03
C ALA A 75 -21.24 11.35 6.46
N GLY A 76 -20.78 10.41 5.62
CA GLY A 76 -20.61 8.99 5.97
C GLY A 76 -19.47 8.77 6.96
N ASN A 77 -19.21 7.53 7.36
CA ASN A 77 -18.10 7.25 8.29
C ASN A 77 -16.73 7.43 7.62
N THR A 78 -15.69 7.63 8.43
CA THR A 78 -14.32 7.62 7.95
C THR A 78 -13.93 6.22 7.44
N PRO A 79 -13.00 6.09 6.48
CA PRO A 79 -12.53 4.79 5.98
C PRO A 79 -11.98 3.84 7.05
N ILE A 80 -11.50 4.39 8.17
CA ILE A 80 -11.05 3.66 9.36
C ILE A 80 -11.37 4.51 10.59
N SER A 81 -11.72 3.85 11.70
CA SER A 81 -11.96 4.47 13.01
C SER A 81 -10.98 3.97 14.07
N GLY A 82 -10.89 4.69 15.19
CA GLY A 82 -10.04 4.35 16.32
C GLY A 82 -8.56 4.69 16.12
N GLY A 83 -7.70 4.15 16.97
CA GLY A 83 -6.27 4.48 17.04
C GLY A 83 -5.42 3.95 15.88
N GLY A 84 -4.29 4.60 15.61
CA GLY A 84 -3.33 4.13 14.62
C GLY A 84 -2.71 5.22 13.74
N ARG A 85 -1.75 4.79 12.92
CA ARG A 85 -1.08 5.66 11.94
C ARG A 85 -1.89 5.66 10.65
N ARG A 86 -2.13 6.82 10.05
CA ARG A 86 -2.78 6.92 8.74
C ARG A 86 -2.46 8.24 8.02
N MET A 87 -2.52 8.16 6.70
CA MET A 87 -2.80 9.28 5.80
C MET A 87 -4.21 9.05 5.28
N MET A 88 -5.09 10.04 5.38
CA MET A 88 -6.50 9.91 5.02
C MET A 88 -7.01 11.24 4.46
N TRP A 89 -7.48 11.19 3.21
CA TRP A 89 -8.36 12.20 2.63
C TRP A 89 -9.81 11.75 2.87
N TYR A 90 -10.53 12.47 3.72
CA TYR A 90 -11.91 12.18 4.06
C TYR A 90 -12.84 13.06 3.23
N ALA A 91 -13.22 12.54 2.07
CA ALA A 91 -13.92 13.27 1.02
C ALA A 91 -15.23 13.92 1.49
N ASP A 92 -16.04 13.20 2.27
CA ASP A 92 -17.34 13.68 2.78
C ASP A 92 -17.22 14.90 3.72
N LYS A 93 -16.01 15.22 4.19
CA LYS A 93 -15.74 16.44 4.96
C LYS A 93 -14.67 17.30 4.33
N ALA A 94 -14.20 16.98 3.12
CA ALA A 94 -13.05 17.62 2.49
C ALA A 94 -11.86 17.80 3.46
N ALA A 95 -11.62 16.80 4.31
CA ALA A 95 -10.72 16.91 5.45
C ALA A 95 -9.47 16.04 5.25
N PHE A 96 -8.31 16.58 5.62
CA PHE A 96 -7.03 15.88 5.46
C PHE A 96 -6.42 15.50 6.82
N ARG A 97 -5.94 14.27 6.93
CA ARG A 97 -5.40 13.67 8.15
C ARG A 97 -4.10 12.92 7.87
N VAL A 98 -3.02 13.26 8.58
CA VAL A 98 -1.72 12.59 8.41
C VAL A 98 -0.99 12.45 9.74
N GLY A 99 -0.61 11.23 10.13
CA GLY A 99 0.11 11.00 11.37
C GLY A 99 -0.50 9.90 12.22
N TYR A 100 -0.56 10.08 13.54
CA TYR A 100 -0.99 9.08 14.51
C TYR A 100 -2.04 9.62 15.49
N VAL A 101 -3.03 8.78 15.79
CA VAL A 101 -4.05 9.04 16.82
C VAL A 101 -4.12 7.86 17.81
N ALA A 102 -4.43 8.13 19.08
CA ALA A 102 -4.49 7.09 20.11
C ALA A 102 -5.83 6.36 20.06
N PHE A 103 -6.89 7.13 19.83
CA PHE A 103 -8.27 6.69 19.95
C PHE A 103 -9.05 7.16 18.72
N GLY A 104 -10.32 7.53 18.88
CA GLY A 104 -11.21 8.01 17.82
C GLY A 104 -11.02 9.48 17.44
N ASP A 105 -9.84 10.05 17.63
CA ASP A 105 -9.58 11.49 17.42
C ASP A 105 -9.86 11.93 15.96
N TRP A 106 -9.74 11.00 15.01
CA TRP A 106 -10.09 11.20 13.60
C TRP A 106 -11.30 10.39 13.15
N ASP A 107 -12.17 10.00 14.08
CA ASP A 107 -13.48 9.45 13.75
C ASP A 107 -14.38 10.57 13.25
N LYS A 108 -15.41 10.20 12.47
CA LYS A 108 -16.35 11.11 11.80
C LYS A 108 -16.73 12.33 12.65
N ASP A 109 -17.06 12.15 13.93
CA ASP A 109 -17.60 13.22 14.78
C ASP A 109 -16.52 14.20 15.29
N ASN A 110 -15.25 13.81 15.26
CA ASN A 110 -14.11 14.63 15.69
C ASN A 110 -13.39 15.32 14.52
N VAL A 111 -13.93 15.22 13.31
CA VAL A 111 -13.39 15.84 12.09
C VAL A 111 -14.26 17.02 11.68
N GLY A 112 -13.72 18.23 11.69
CA GLY A 112 -14.40 19.41 11.15
C GLY A 112 -14.46 19.38 9.63
N ASN A 113 -15.46 20.03 9.06
CA ASN A 113 -15.53 20.21 7.61
C ASN A 113 -14.34 21.04 7.13
N TYR A 114 -13.73 20.71 5.99
CA TYR A 114 -12.60 21.44 5.42
C TYR A 114 -11.37 21.54 6.34
N SER A 115 -11.24 20.62 7.31
CA SER A 115 -10.21 20.72 8.35
C SER A 115 -8.91 19.99 7.98
N LEU A 116 -7.80 20.44 8.57
CA LEU A 116 -6.49 19.80 8.50
C LEU A 116 -6.04 19.37 9.89
N ALA A 117 -5.66 18.10 10.06
CA ALA A 117 -4.95 17.66 11.25
C ALA A 117 -3.73 16.83 10.86
N THR A 118 -2.54 17.20 11.35
CA THR A 118 -1.33 16.41 11.14
C THR A 118 -0.41 16.40 12.35
N GLY A 119 0.29 15.28 12.55
CA GLY A 119 1.18 15.04 13.67
C GLY A 119 0.70 13.91 14.59
N TYR A 120 0.91 14.07 15.90
CA TYR A 120 0.66 13.04 16.90
C TYR A 120 -0.41 13.53 17.89
N TYR A 121 -1.56 12.85 17.92
CA TYR A 121 -2.71 13.20 18.77
C TYR A 121 -3.30 14.58 18.49
N THR A 122 -3.45 14.95 17.22
CA THR A 122 -4.05 16.24 16.84
C THR A 122 -5.54 16.12 16.52
N ILE A 123 -6.33 17.10 16.96
CA ILE A 123 -7.79 17.15 16.76
C ILE A 123 -8.14 18.46 16.05
N ALA A 124 -8.64 18.38 14.82
CA ALA A 124 -9.22 19.52 14.11
C ALA A 124 -10.72 19.27 13.92
N SER A 125 -11.50 19.60 14.94
CA SER A 125 -12.95 19.33 15.00
C SER A 125 -13.81 20.54 14.60
N GLY A 126 -13.25 21.75 14.62
CA GLY A 126 -13.92 22.94 14.10
C GLY A 126 -13.96 22.98 12.57
N ASP A 127 -15.02 23.54 12.02
CA ASP A 127 -15.11 23.75 10.57
C ASP A 127 -14.00 24.70 10.11
N LYS A 128 -13.30 24.32 9.05
CA LYS A 128 -12.13 25.01 8.46
C LYS A 128 -10.94 25.11 9.42
N SER A 129 -10.90 24.31 10.49
CA SER A 129 -9.83 24.40 11.48
C SER A 129 -8.56 23.68 11.06
N THR A 130 -7.44 24.04 11.68
CA THR A 130 -6.12 23.43 11.45
C THR A 130 -5.46 23.08 12.78
N ALA A 131 -5.04 21.82 12.97
CA ALA A 131 -4.29 21.36 14.13
C ALA A 131 -2.98 20.68 13.70
N LEU A 132 -1.83 21.20 14.15
CA LEU A 132 -0.50 20.72 13.75
C LEU A 132 0.34 20.34 14.98
N GLY A 133 1.15 19.28 14.89
CA GLY A 133 2.17 18.98 15.91
C GLY A 133 1.78 17.87 16.90
N TYR A 134 1.95 18.12 18.20
CA TYR A 134 1.77 17.12 19.27
C TYR A 134 0.68 17.56 20.24
N VAL A 135 -0.40 16.78 20.36
CA VAL A 135 -1.49 17.00 21.33
C VAL A 135 -2.15 18.38 21.19
N THR A 136 -2.37 18.83 19.95
CA THR A 136 -3.03 20.11 19.64
C THR A 136 -4.50 19.92 19.28
N THR A 137 -5.35 20.85 19.67
CA THR A 137 -6.80 20.81 19.42
C THR A 137 -7.30 22.14 18.88
N ALA A 138 -7.84 22.13 17.68
CA ALA A 138 -8.49 23.25 17.00
C ALA A 138 -9.99 22.97 16.82
N SER A 139 -10.80 23.35 17.83
CA SER A 139 -12.24 23.07 17.89
C SER A 139 -13.12 24.24 17.46
N GLY A 140 -12.56 25.44 17.31
CA GLY A 140 -13.29 26.63 16.86
C GLY A 140 -13.43 26.70 15.34
N PHE A 141 -14.47 27.38 14.85
CA PHE A 141 -14.62 27.74 13.45
C PHE A 141 -13.38 28.52 12.97
N ALA A 142 -12.74 28.04 11.90
CA ALA A 142 -11.51 28.58 11.32
C ALA A 142 -10.34 28.74 12.31
N SER A 143 -10.36 28.01 13.44
CA SER A 143 -9.30 28.10 14.45
C SER A 143 -8.02 27.35 14.03
N THR A 144 -6.88 27.76 14.59
CA THR A 144 -5.58 27.11 14.39
C THR A 144 -4.95 26.74 15.73
N ALA A 145 -4.35 25.54 15.81
CA ALA A 145 -3.60 25.05 16.97
C ALA A 145 -2.35 24.27 16.55
#